data_AF-J9BSZ5-F1
#
_entry.id   AF-J9BSZ5-F1
#
_cell.length_a   1.000
_cell.length_b   1.000
_cell.length_c   1.000
_cell.angle_alpha   90.00
_cell.angle_beta   90.00
_cell.angle_gamma   90.00
#
_symmetry.space_group_name_H-M   'P 1'
#
loop_
_entity.id
_entity.type
_entity.pdbx_description
1 polymer ?
#
loop_
_entity_poly.entity_id
_entity_poly.type
_entity_poly.pdbx_seq_one_letter_code
_entity_poly.pdbx_strand_id
1 'polypeptide(L)'
;MAACSDDEVMDNRPNEPLGDAYLSLSIEMPNLGAQSRAINEAGNKHEGTVGEQTVTSLLVMTTDGTETKYHTFKGSDLRPTKPNVHESEKTTVYTVPAFQVTGGEQKIFVIVNPLESKFNGQTTTAAMNAVTTLDQEEIASISKDNNFMMTNVNRTPGSDGSVTVDVTGTQTNPTAVTVAVERVVAKIEDKSTEYTWNVTNRTGDQVHFTEVALINGNTKFYPIMQVRANADATGNDYVVDPNFEKQNAETVNDFYSKTFATGFESNGIVRKKLEKDNKVFFYTLENTMIQGEQNNGYTTGLYYKATYILKGQTEGSNVYLYAGQLYSWNTLEAAAKDLGLNLWVPNENGTGAVELTDKSTQDQFDAIGVKKYEGGVCYYPYWIRHINNTDNTVMGPMEFAVVRNNYYQMTINSVKEIGEYKPVTPGTQTPDENGDNYLDVKVKVMPWIVRNNLIDF
;
A
#
# COMPACT_ATOMS: atom_id res chain seq x y z
N MET A 1 -50.72 -43.28 -7.65
CA MET A 1 -50.65 -41.87 -7.20
C MET A 1 -49.86 -41.83 -5.91
N ALA A 2 -48.62 -41.37 -6.00
CA ALA A 2 -47.85 -40.81 -4.89
C ALA A 2 -46.84 -39.88 -5.57
N ALA A 3 -46.99 -38.59 -5.28
CA ALA A 3 -46.28 -37.48 -5.93
C ALA A 3 -44.86 -37.34 -5.36
N CYS A 4 -43.89 -37.09 -6.24
CA CYS A 4 -42.61 -36.49 -5.86
C CYS A 4 -42.85 -34.98 -5.74
N SER A 5 -42.55 -34.42 -4.57
CA SER A 5 -42.49 -32.98 -4.37
C SER A 5 -41.22 -32.45 -5.03
N ASP A 6 -41.40 -31.56 -6.00
CA ASP A 6 -40.37 -30.63 -6.45
C ASP A 6 -39.89 -29.82 -5.25
N ASP A 7 -38.62 -30.01 -4.87
CA ASP A 7 -37.91 -29.02 -4.07
C ASP A 7 -37.51 -27.90 -5.03
N GLU A 8 -38.46 -26.99 -5.28
CA GLU A 8 -38.17 -25.66 -5.80
C GLU A 8 -37.26 -24.94 -4.80
N VAL A 9 -35.96 -24.94 -5.10
CA VAL A 9 -35.05 -23.94 -4.54
C VAL A 9 -35.51 -22.60 -5.09
N MET A 10 -36.25 -21.87 -4.26
CA MET A 10 -36.76 -20.53 -4.54
C MET A 10 -35.63 -19.62 -5.00
N ASP A 11 -35.59 -19.41 -6.31
CA ASP A 11 -34.70 -18.50 -7.03
C ASP A 11 -35.14 -17.06 -6.75
N ASN A 12 -34.64 -16.50 -5.65
CA ASN A 12 -34.83 -15.09 -5.30
C ASN A 12 -33.72 -14.23 -5.92
N ARG A 13 -33.43 -14.41 -7.21
CA ARG A 13 -32.52 -13.54 -7.98
C ARG A 13 -33.32 -12.52 -8.79
N PRO A 14 -32.97 -11.22 -8.75
CA PRO A 14 -33.70 -10.20 -9.48
C PRO A 14 -33.55 -10.39 -11.00
N ASN A 15 -34.65 -10.73 -11.69
CA ASN A 15 -34.84 -10.68 -13.15
C ASN A 15 -33.58 -10.85 -14.02
N GLU A 16 -32.90 -12.00 -13.93
CA GLU A 16 -31.83 -12.32 -14.88
C GLU A 16 -32.41 -12.96 -16.16
N PRO A 17 -32.02 -12.50 -17.36
CA PRO A 17 -32.41 -13.16 -18.59
C PRO A 17 -31.76 -14.54 -18.68
N LEU A 18 -32.61 -15.57 -18.66
CA LEU A 18 -32.27 -16.99 -18.77
C LEU A 18 -31.25 -17.22 -19.90
N GLY A 19 -30.07 -17.76 -19.58
CA GLY A 19 -29.15 -18.34 -20.57
C GLY A 19 -29.64 -19.68 -21.12
N ASP A 20 -28.82 -20.41 -21.86
CA ASP A 20 -29.16 -21.76 -22.36
C ASP A 20 -28.13 -22.83 -21.97
N ALA A 21 -27.08 -22.44 -21.23
CA ALA A 21 -26.06 -23.32 -20.68
C ALA A 21 -25.82 -23.02 -19.18
N TYR A 22 -25.05 -23.87 -18.51
CA TYR A 22 -24.72 -23.74 -17.10
C TYR A 22 -23.23 -23.78 -16.84
N LEU A 23 -22.81 -22.95 -15.89
CA LEU A 23 -21.43 -22.82 -15.45
C LEU A 23 -21.31 -23.06 -13.95
N SER A 24 -20.21 -23.65 -13.52
CA SER A 24 -19.79 -23.70 -12.11
C SER A 24 -18.44 -23.01 -11.97
N LEU A 25 -18.40 -21.99 -11.10
CA LEU A 25 -17.24 -21.14 -10.90
C LEU A 25 -16.48 -21.57 -9.64
N SER A 26 -15.16 -21.65 -9.78
CA SER A 26 -14.20 -21.76 -8.69
C SER A 26 -13.35 -20.49 -8.63
N ILE A 27 -13.20 -19.91 -7.45
CA ILE A 27 -12.33 -18.74 -7.23
C ILE A 27 -11.09 -19.23 -6.50
N GLU A 28 -9.94 -19.06 -7.13
CA GLU A 28 -8.66 -19.38 -6.53
C GLU A 28 -8.08 -18.15 -5.84
N MET A 29 -7.94 -18.23 -4.52
CA MET A 29 -7.41 -17.13 -3.72
C MET A 29 -5.88 -17.02 -3.84
N PRO A 30 -5.29 -15.85 -3.51
CA PRO A 30 -3.85 -15.67 -3.54
C PRO A 30 -3.05 -16.76 -2.83
N ASN A 31 -2.19 -17.43 -3.57
CA ASN A 31 -1.23 -18.41 -3.08
C ASN A 31 0.08 -18.31 -3.89
N LEU A 32 1.09 -19.11 -3.54
CA LEU A 32 2.40 -19.06 -4.19
C LEU A 32 2.38 -19.51 -5.64
N GLY A 33 1.73 -20.62 -6.00
CA GLY A 33 1.86 -21.20 -7.34
C GLY A 33 3.32 -21.50 -7.74
N ALA A 34 3.53 -22.18 -8.87
CA ALA A 34 4.86 -22.56 -9.36
C ALA A 34 5.80 -21.38 -9.75
N GLN A 35 5.43 -20.13 -9.44
CA GLN A 35 6.15 -18.89 -9.80
C GLN A 35 6.24 -17.99 -8.55
N SER A 36 7.35 -18.07 -7.82
CA SER A 36 7.53 -17.40 -6.52
C SER A 36 7.57 -15.86 -6.67
N ARG A 37 6.60 -15.16 -6.09
CA ARG A 37 6.53 -13.67 -6.06
C ARG A 37 7.51 -13.00 -5.06
N ALA A 38 8.46 -13.74 -4.50
CA ALA A 38 9.37 -13.19 -3.51
C ALA A 38 10.57 -12.56 -4.22
N ILE A 39 10.73 -11.25 -4.06
CA ILE A 39 11.81 -10.50 -4.74
C ILE A 39 13.13 -10.62 -3.97
N ASN A 40 13.08 -10.63 -2.64
CA ASN A 40 14.28 -10.59 -1.80
C ASN A 40 14.39 -11.70 -0.75
N GLU A 41 13.43 -12.62 -0.70
CA GLU A 41 13.40 -13.68 0.31
C GLU A 41 12.94 -14.99 -0.32
N ALA A 42 13.87 -15.74 -0.93
CA ALA A 42 13.59 -16.99 -1.64
C ALA A 42 12.62 -17.92 -0.86
N GLY A 43 11.35 -17.96 -1.30
CA GLY A 43 10.31 -18.81 -0.74
C GLY A 43 9.57 -18.29 0.51
N ASN A 44 9.92 -17.13 1.07
CA ASN A 44 9.19 -16.57 2.20
C ASN A 44 7.88 -15.89 1.75
N LYS A 45 6.87 -15.97 2.61
CA LYS A 45 5.50 -15.52 2.34
C LYS A 45 4.85 -14.94 3.59
N HIS A 46 3.87 -14.07 3.40
CA HIS A 46 3.02 -13.57 4.48
C HIS A 46 1.61 -14.15 4.36
N GLU A 47 1.18 -14.89 5.37
CA GLU A 47 -0.21 -15.32 5.49
C GLU A 47 -1.07 -14.15 5.99
N GLY A 48 -2.11 -13.82 5.23
CA GLY A 48 -3.09 -12.84 5.67
C GLY A 48 -3.90 -13.30 6.88
N THR A 49 -4.59 -12.34 7.52
CA THR A 49 -5.57 -12.64 8.56
C THR A 49 -6.82 -13.29 7.97
N VAL A 50 -7.67 -13.86 8.82
CA VAL A 50 -8.97 -14.41 8.40
C VAL A 50 -9.82 -13.35 7.69
N GLY A 51 -9.90 -12.13 8.24
CA GLY A 51 -10.67 -11.07 7.60
C GLY A 51 -10.04 -10.52 6.32
N GLU A 52 -8.72 -10.63 6.14
CA GLU A 52 -8.04 -10.27 4.88
C GLU A 52 -8.34 -11.23 3.72
N GLN A 53 -8.95 -12.39 4.00
CA GLN A 53 -9.29 -13.43 3.02
C GLN A 53 -10.79 -13.76 2.95
N THR A 54 -11.62 -13.21 3.84
CA THR A 54 -13.07 -13.46 3.83
C THR A 54 -13.71 -12.91 2.56
N VAL A 55 -14.51 -13.74 1.90
CA VAL A 55 -15.42 -13.35 0.81
C VAL A 55 -16.81 -13.12 1.40
N THR A 56 -17.30 -11.88 1.36
CA THR A 56 -18.65 -11.51 1.83
C THR A 56 -19.62 -11.30 0.68
N SER A 57 -19.12 -10.87 -0.49
CA SER A 57 -19.89 -10.79 -1.73
C SER A 57 -19.01 -11.06 -2.94
N LEU A 58 -19.65 -11.44 -4.04
CA LEU A 58 -19.02 -11.75 -5.30
C LEU A 58 -19.88 -11.21 -6.44
N LEU A 59 -19.27 -10.43 -7.33
CA LEU A 59 -19.85 -10.06 -8.61
C LEU A 59 -19.14 -10.84 -9.72
N VAL A 60 -19.91 -11.56 -10.52
CA VAL A 60 -19.42 -12.30 -11.69
C VAL A 60 -20.02 -11.67 -12.93
N MET A 61 -19.17 -11.35 -13.91
CA MET A 61 -19.57 -10.85 -15.22
C MET A 61 -19.24 -11.91 -16.27
N THR A 62 -20.22 -12.28 -17.09
CA THR A 62 -20.02 -13.16 -18.25
C THR A 62 -20.37 -12.41 -19.53
N THR A 63 -19.53 -12.48 -20.56
CA THR A 63 -19.81 -11.82 -21.84
C THR A 63 -19.37 -12.67 -23.02
N ASP A 64 -20.16 -12.64 -24.09
CA ASP A 64 -19.80 -13.15 -25.41
C ASP A 64 -19.16 -12.08 -26.33
N GLY A 65 -18.87 -10.90 -25.77
CA GLY A 65 -18.39 -9.74 -26.51
C GLY A 65 -19.50 -8.83 -27.06
N THR A 66 -20.77 -9.24 -26.99
CA THR A 66 -21.93 -8.44 -27.40
C THR A 66 -22.81 -8.03 -26.22
N GLU A 67 -23.13 -8.97 -25.33
CA GLU A 67 -23.91 -8.74 -24.12
C GLU A 67 -23.06 -9.12 -22.89
N THR A 68 -23.29 -8.43 -21.77
CA THR A 68 -22.69 -8.80 -20.47
C THR A 68 -23.82 -9.16 -19.50
N LYS A 69 -23.76 -10.36 -18.95
CA LYS A 69 -24.63 -10.81 -17.86
C LYS A 69 -23.89 -10.72 -16.54
N TYR A 70 -24.65 -10.44 -15.47
CA TYR A 70 -24.12 -10.24 -14.13
C TYR A 70 -24.76 -11.25 -13.21
N HIS A 71 -23.97 -11.82 -12.31
CA HIS A 71 -24.44 -12.68 -11.23
C HIS A 71 -23.81 -12.23 -9.92
N THR A 72 -24.63 -12.04 -8.89
CA THR A 72 -24.15 -11.68 -7.56
C THR A 72 -24.37 -12.83 -6.59
N PHE A 73 -23.33 -13.16 -5.82
CA PHE A 73 -23.38 -14.19 -4.79
C PHE A 73 -22.97 -13.59 -3.44
N LYS A 74 -23.64 -14.03 -2.37
CA LYS A 74 -23.24 -13.72 -1.00
C LYS A 74 -22.14 -14.69 -0.58
N GLY A 75 -21.30 -14.29 0.37
CA GLY A 75 -20.28 -15.17 0.97
C GLY A 75 -20.85 -16.49 1.49
N SER A 76 -22.09 -16.47 1.99
CA SER A 76 -22.85 -17.66 2.43
C SER A 76 -23.20 -18.64 1.31
N ASP A 77 -23.15 -18.22 0.05
CA ASP A 77 -23.45 -19.06 -1.11
C ASP A 77 -22.21 -19.81 -1.57
N LEU A 78 -21.02 -19.32 -1.22
CA LEU A 78 -19.75 -19.92 -1.59
C LEU A 78 -19.45 -21.11 -0.68
N ARG A 79 -18.79 -22.13 -1.23
CA ARG A 79 -18.35 -23.32 -0.50
C ARG A 79 -16.83 -23.39 -0.58
N PRO A 80 -16.10 -23.10 0.52
CA PRO A 80 -14.66 -23.29 0.51
C PRO A 80 -14.35 -24.80 0.44
N THR A 81 -13.47 -25.20 -0.46
CA THR A 81 -12.92 -26.56 -0.47
C THR A 81 -11.68 -26.62 0.42
N LYS A 82 -11.36 -27.81 0.94
CA LYS A 82 -10.04 -28.04 1.55
C LYS A 82 -8.97 -27.69 0.52
N PRO A 83 -7.90 -27.00 0.90
CA PRO A 83 -6.74 -26.90 0.03
C PRO A 83 -6.30 -28.30 -0.40
N ASN A 84 -6.00 -28.48 -1.70
CA ASN A 84 -5.54 -29.78 -2.21
C ASN A 84 -4.39 -30.30 -1.34
N VAL A 85 -4.54 -31.53 -0.85
CA VAL A 85 -3.60 -32.15 0.12
C VAL A 85 -2.31 -32.63 -0.54
N HIS A 86 -2.26 -32.59 -1.87
CA HIS A 86 -1.17 -33.09 -2.69
C HIS A 86 -0.62 -31.96 -3.56
N GLU A 87 0.28 -31.19 -2.98
CA GLU A 87 1.44 -30.51 -3.56
C GLU A 87 1.98 -29.53 -2.50
N SER A 88 3.21 -29.05 -2.66
CA SER A 88 3.90 -28.16 -1.71
C SER A 88 3.21 -26.81 -1.48
N GLU A 89 2.07 -26.56 -2.13
CA GLU A 89 1.42 -25.25 -2.24
C GLU A 89 -0.10 -25.38 -2.10
N LYS A 90 -0.60 -25.10 -0.89
CA LYS A 90 -2.01 -25.20 -0.52
C LYS A 90 -2.79 -23.96 -0.99
N THR A 91 -3.72 -24.10 -1.93
CA THR A 91 -4.60 -23.00 -2.38
C THR A 91 -6.03 -23.15 -1.84
N THR A 92 -6.64 -22.08 -1.34
CA THR A 92 -8.06 -22.09 -0.93
C THR A 92 -8.92 -21.77 -2.14
N VAL A 93 -9.81 -22.68 -2.50
CA VAL A 93 -10.76 -22.49 -3.61
C VAL A 93 -12.16 -22.32 -3.04
N TYR A 94 -12.87 -21.29 -3.49
CA TYR A 94 -14.28 -21.12 -3.20
C TYR A 94 -15.10 -21.50 -4.43
N THR A 95 -16.00 -22.48 -4.29
CA THR A 95 -16.91 -22.86 -5.37
C THR A 95 -18.26 -22.16 -5.22
N VAL A 96 -18.83 -21.79 -6.36
CA VAL A 96 -20.15 -21.17 -6.46
C VAL A 96 -21.13 -22.22 -7.00
N PRO A 97 -22.38 -22.27 -6.50
CA PRO A 97 -23.42 -23.11 -7.08
C PRO A 97 -23.56 -22.87 -8.58
N ALA A 98 -23.93 -23.90 -9.34
CA ALA A 98 -24.13 -23.76 -10.77
C ALA A 98 -25.14 -22.65 -11.09
N PHE A 99 -24.86 -21.86 -12.11
CA PHE A 99 -25.72 -20.77 -12.55
C PHE A 99 -25.79 -20.73 -14.07
N GLN A 100 -26.90 -20.18 -14.57
CA GLN A 100 -27.24 -20.19 -15.99
C GLN A 100 -26.57 -19.02 -16.71
N VAL A 101 -25.97 -19.29 -17.85
CA VAL A 101 -25.29 -18.31 -18.71
C VAL A 101 -25.60 -18.61 -20.18
N THR A 102 -25.28 -17.68 -21.08
CA THR A 102 -25.36 -17.95 -22.53
C THR A 102 -24.29 -18.96 -22.92
N GLY A 103 -24.66 -19.96 -23.72
CA GLY A 103 -23.75 -20.96 -24.25
C GLY A 103 -22.77 -20.41 -25.29
N GLY A 104 -21.70 -21.16 -25.54
CA GLY A 104 -20.61 -20.78 -26.44
C GLY A 104 -19.46 -20.07 -25.71
N GLU A 105 -18.57 -19.44 -26.46
CA GLU A 105 -17.39 -18.75 -25.91
C GLU A 105 -17.80 -17.55 -25.04
N GLN A 106 -17.41 -17.58 -23.77
CA GLN A 106 -17.63 -16.53 -22.79
C GLN A 106 -16.31 -16.06 -22.20
N LYS A 107 -16.21 -14.76 -21.95
CA LYS A 107 -15.19 -14.14 -21.08
C LYS A 107 -15.76 -13.89 -19.70
N ILE A 108 -14.98 -14.20 -18.67
CA ILE A 108 -15.40 -14.14 -17.27
C ILE A 108 -14.52 -13.16 -16.49
N PHE A 109 -15.18 -12.21 -15.84
CA PHE A 109 -14.59 -11.32 -14.84
C PHE A 109 -15.21 -11.58 -13.48
N VAL A 110 -14.40 -11.49 -12.45
CA VAL A 110 -14.78 -11.71 -11.07
C VAL A 110 -14.31 -10.53 -10.23
N ILE A 111 -15.20 -10.02 -9.38
CA ILE A 111 -14.88 -9.04 -8.35
C ILE A 111 -15.36 -9.60 -7.01
N VAL A 112 -14.41 -9.92 -6.16
CA VAL A 112 -14.63 -10.31 -4.77
C VAL A 112 -14.78 -9.03 -3.94
N ASN A 113 -15.77 -8.98 -3.07
CA ASN A 113 -16.09 -7.83 -2.21
C ASN A 113 -16.09 -6.50 -2.99
N PRO A 114 -16.89 -6.36 -4.06
CA PRO A 114 -16.92 -5.17 -4.90
C PRO A 114 -17.27 -3.91 -4.09
N LEU A 115 -16.66 -2.79 -4.47
CA LEU A 115 -17.11 -1.47 -4.06
C LEU A 115 -18.35 -1.10 -4.87
N GLU A 116 -19.55 -1.29 -4.31
CA GLU A 116 -20.83 -1.13 -5.01
C GLU A 116 -21.03 0.22 -5.72
N SER A 117 -20.41 1.30 -5.21
CA SER A 117 -20.47 2.63 -5.84
C SER A 117 -19.72 2.71 -7.18
N LYS A 118 -18.81 1.78 -7.45
CA LYS A 118 -17.99 1.71 -8.67
C LYS A 118 -18.23 0.44 -9.48
N PHE A 119 -18.49 -0.68 -8.79
CA PHE A 119 -18.57 -2.01 -9.36
C PHE A 119 -19.85 -2.70 -8.91
N ASN A 120 -20.84 -2.77 -9.80
CA ASN A 120 -22.14 -3.39 -9.57
C ASN A 120 -22.68 -4.02 -10.88
N GLY A 121 -23.97 -4.39 -10.92
CA GLY A 121 -24.64 -4.98 -12.09
C GLY A 121 -24.75 -4.09 -13.34
N GLN A 122 -24.06 -2.95 -13.38
CA GLN A 122 -23.93 -2.06 -14.55
C GLN A 122 -22.46 -1.89 -15.00
N THR A 123 -21.53 -2.58 -14.36
CA THR A 123 -20.09 -2.48 -14.65
C THR A 123 -19.79 -2.97 -16.06
N THR A 124 -19.27 -2.11 -16.93
CA THR A 124 -18.86 -2.57 -18.27
C THR A 124 -17.54 -3.35 -18.20
N THR A 125 -17.33 -4.29 -19.12
CA THR A 125 -16.03 -4.99 -19.25
C THR A 125 -14.88 -4.03 -19.59
N ALA A 126 -15.18 -2.91 -20.27
CA ALA A 126 -14.23 -1.82 -20.49
C ALA A 126 -13.81 -1.15 -19.17
N ALA A 127 -14.74 -0.96 -18.23
CA ALA A 127 -14.43 -0.37 -16.92
C ALA A 127 -13.44 -1.21 -16.12
N MET A 128 -13.44 -2.54 -16.30
CA MET A 128 -12.48 -3.44 -15.65
C MET A 128 -11.02 -3.18 -16.05
N ASN A 129 -10.78 -2.58 -17.22
CA ASN A 129 -9.46 -2.24 -17.73
C ASN A 129 -9.22 -0.72 -17.81
N ALA A 130 -10.17 0.10 -17.36
CA ALA A 130 -10.06 1.54 -17.35
C ALA A 130 -9.50 2.05 -16.01
N VAL A 131 -8.91 3.25 -16.04
CA VAL A 131 -8.49 3.94 -14.81
C VAL A 131 -9.72 4.19 -13.94
N THR A 132 -9.65 3.71 -12.70
CA THR A 132 -10.64 3.97 -11.66
C THR A 132 -10.03 4.86 -10.59
N THR A 133 -10.76 5.89 -10.16
CA THR A 133 -10.37 6.78 -9.07
C THR A 133 -11.19 6.50 -7.82
N LEU A 134 -10.50 6.32 -6.70
CA LEU A 134 -11.05 6.12 -5.37
C LEU A 134 -10.54 7.21 -4.42
N ASP A 135 -11.44 7.75 -3.59
CA ASP A 135 -10.99 8.59 -2.48
C ASP A 135 -10.42 7.76 -1.32
N GLN A 136 -9.91 8.44 -0.29
CA GLN A 136 -9.30 7.80 0.87
C GLN A 136 -10.29 6.92 1.66
N GLU A 137 -11.58 7.27 1.71
CA GLU A 137 -12.60 6.51 2.42
C GLU A 137 -13.00 5.26 1.63
N GLU A 138 -13.12 5.39 0.31
CA GLU A 138 -13.34 4.27 -0.61
C GLU A 138 -12.19 3.26 -0.51
N ILE A 139 -10.92 3.72 -0.52
CA ILE A 139 -9.75 2.86 -0.33
C ILE A 139 -9.81 2.13 1.02
N ALA A 140 -10.14 2.85 2.10
CA ALA A 140 -10.29 2.25 3.42
C ALA A 140 -11.39 1.17 3.44
N SER A 141 -12.47 1.36 2.67
CA SER A 141 -13.60 0.44 2.62
C SER A 141 -13.28 -0.86 1.90
N ILE A 142 -12.48 -0.80 0.82
CA ILE A 142 -12.05 -1.98 0.03
C ILE A 142 -10.84 -2.70 0.63
N SER A 143 -10.30 -2.19 1.74
CA SER A 143 -9.18 -2.78 2.49
C SER A 143 -9.53 -2.96 3.97
N LYS A 144 -10.81 -3.16 4.27
CA LYS A 144 -11.31 -3.36 5.63
C LYS A 144 -11.39 -4.86 5.95
N ASP A 145 -11.24 -5.19 7.23
CA ASP A 145 -11.47 -6.54 7.73
C ASP A 145 -12.79 -7.13 7.21
N ASN A 146 -12.70 -8.32 6.60
CA ASN A 146 -13.76 -9.04 5.90
C ASN A 146 -14.27 -8.44 4.57
N ASN A 147 -13.63 -7.39 4.05
CA ASN A 147 -14.10 -6.68 2.87
C ASN A 147 -12.96 -6.25 1.95
N PHE A 148 -11.97 -7.12 1.75
CA PHE A 148 -10.88 -6.86 0.82
C PHE A 148 -11.34 -7.09 -0.62
N MET A 149 -11.32 -6.03 -1.44
CA MET A 149 -11.64 -6.16 -2.86
C MET A 149 -10.55 -6.94 -3.59
N MET A 150 -10.97 -7.93 -4.38
CA MET A 150 -10.07 -8.70 -5.24
C MET A 150 -10.65 -8.82 -6.64
N THR A 151 -9.77 -8.91 -7.64
CA THR A 151 -10.14 -9.03 -9.05
C THR A 151 -9.30 -10.10 -9.73
N ASN A 152 -9.65 -10.48 -10.97
CA ASN A 152 -8.87 -11.47 -11.72
C ASN A 152 -7.37 -11.15 -11.73
N VAL A 153 -6.55 -12.19 -11.58
CA VAL A 153 -5.12 -12.14 -11.81
C VAL A 153 -4.86 -11.94 -13.30
N ASN A 154 -4.10 -10.90 -13.64
CA ASN A 154 -3.58 -10.71 -15.00
C ASN A 154 -2.06 -10.62 -14.94
N ARG A 155 -1.38 -11.42 -15.77
CA ARG A 155 0.10 -11.47 -15.88
C ARG A 155 0.57 -11.43 -17.32
N THR A 156 -0.34 -11.17 -18.26
CA THR A 156 -0.02 -11.18 -19.68
C THR A 156 -0.15 -9.76 -20.23
N PRO A 157 0.93 -9.17 -20.74
CA PRO A 157 0.87 -7.84 -21.34
C PRO A 157 -0.18 -7.77 -22.45
N GLY A 158 -1.02 -6.74 -22.41
CA GLY A 158 -2.10 -6.53 -23.39
C GLY A 158 -3.33 -7.44 -23.24
N SER A 159 -3.35 -8.33 -22.24
CA SER A 159 -4.55 -9.10 -21.90
C SER A 159 -5.56 -8.25 -21.13
N ASP A 160 -6.85 -8.49 -21.36
CA ASP A 160 -7.95 -7.88 -20.61
C ASP A 160 -8.17 -8.52 -19.22
N GLY A 161 -7.39 -9.55 -18.89
CA GLY A 161 -7.43 -10.28 -17.62
C GLY A 161 -8.66 -11.17 -17.43
N SER A 162 -9.52 -11.31 -18.44
CA SER A 162 -10.65 -12.24 -18.40
C SER A 162 -10.18 -13.69 -18.51
N VAL A 163 -10.99 -14.61 -17.99
CA VAL A 163 -10.86 -16.04 -18.29
C VAL A 163 -11.82 -16.38 -19.41
N THR A 164 -11.30 -16.91 -20.52
CA THR A 164 -12.14 -17.35 -21.66
C THR A 164 -12.47 -18.83 -21.52
N VAL A 165 -13.74 -19.20 -21.72
CA VAL A 165 -14.24 -20.58 -21.63
C VAL A 165 -15.37 -20.80 -22.63
N ASP A 166 -15.37 -21.96 -23.28
CA ASP A 166 -16.50 -22.40 -24.12
C ASP A 166 -17.55 -23.11 -23.24
N VAL A 167 -18.71 -22.48 -23.09
CA VAL A 167 -19.76 -22.94 -22.18
C VAL A 167 -20.76 -23.83 -22.92
N THR A 168 -20.69 -25.13 -22.64
CA THR A 168 -21.57 -26.16 -23.20
C THR A 168 -22.27 -26.99 -22.12
N GLY A 169 -22.10 -26.61 -20.85
CA GLY A 169 -22.56 -27.36 -19.69
C GLY A 169 -24.07 -27.34 -19.49
N THR A 170 -24.58 -28.37 -18.82
CA THR A 170 -25.99 -28.48 -18.42
C THR A 170 -26.14 -28.25 -16.92
N GLN A 171 -27.38 -28.08 -16.43
CA GLN A 171 -27.62 -27.86 -15.00
C GLN A 171 -27.02 -28.96 -14.11
N THR A 172 -27.06 -30.21 -14.56
CA THR A 172 -26.54 -31.38 -13.82
C THR A 172 -25.07 -31.68 -14.10
N ASN A 173 -24.50 -31.12 -15.17
CA ASN A 173 -23.10 -31.23 -15.53
C ASN A 173 -22.59 -29.88 -16.09
N PRO A 174 -22.40 -28.87 -15.24
CA PRO A 174 -22.05 -27.53 -15.67
C PRO A 174 -20.61 -27.46 -16.18
N THR A 175 -20.32 -26.51 -17.06
CA THR A 175 -18.94 -26.22 -17.47
C THR A 175 -18.19 -25.67 -16.26
N ALA A 176 -17.13 -26.34 -15.84
CA ALA A 176 -16.30 -25.87 -14.73
C ALA A 176 -15.30 -24.82 -15.21
N VAL A 177 -15.19 -23.71 -14.48
CA VAL A 177 -14.16 -22.68 -14.71
C VAL A 177 -13.52 -22.28 -13.39
N THR A 178 -12.22 -21.99 -13.43
CA THR A 178 -11.48 -21.44 -12.30
C THR A 178 -10.96 -20.06 -12.65
N VAL A 179 -11.17 -19.10 -11.76
CA VAL A 179 -10.65 -17.74 -11.88
C VAL A 179 -9.78 -17.44 -10.66
N ALA A 180 -8.48 -17.22 -10.89
CA ALA A 180 -7.58 -16.75 -9.85
C ALA A 180 -7.80 -15.26 -9.59
N VAL A 181 -7.82 -14.85 -8.33
CA VAL A 181 -8.03 -13.45 -7.93
C VAL A 181 -6.91 -12.95 -7.03
N GLU A 182 -6.73 -11.63 -6.99
CA GLU A 182 -5.81 -10.99 -6.06
C GLU A 182 -6.32 -9.65 -5.54
N ARG A 183 -5.85 -9.30 -4.34
CA ARG A 183 -6.18 -8.03 -3.70
C ARG A 183 -5.70 -6.87 -4.56
N VAL A 184 -6.54 -5.84 -4.68
CA VAL A 184 -6.20 -4.60 -5.41
C VAL A 184 -5.31 -3.64 -4.61
N VAL A 185 -5.09 -3.96 -3.32
CA VAL A 185 -4.24 -3.19 -2.40
C VAL A 185 -2.99 -3.99 -1.99
N ALA A 186 -1.97 -3.27 -1.54
CA ALA A 186 -0.82 -3.82 -0.83
C ALA A 186 -0.96 -3.64 0.69
N LYS A 187 -0.18 -4.41 1.46
CA LYS A 187 -0.07 -4.29 2.92
C LYS A 187 1.34 -3.86 3.29
N ILE A 188 1.47 -2.80 4.09
CA ILE A 188 2.74 -2.30 4.63
C ILE A 188 2.66 -2.42 6.13
N GLU A 189 3.61 -3.11 6.77
CA GLU A 189 3.62 -3.31 8.22
C GLU A 189 4.98 -2.94 8.81
N ASP A 190 4.97 -2.05 9.80
CA ASP A 190 6.13 -1.80 10.65
C ASP A 190 6.20 -2.91 11.72
N LYS A 191 7.29 -3.67 11.69
CA LYS A 191 7.60 -4.78 12.60
C LYS A 191 8.71 -4.44 13.59
N SER A 192 9.06 -3.16 13.74
CA SER A 192 10.05 -2.74 14.72
C SER A 192 9.58 -3.10 16.14
N THR A 193 10.46 -3.71 16.93
CA THR A 193 10.15 -4.12 18.31
C THR A 193 10.53 -3.06 19.34
N GLU A 194 11.29 -2.06 18.92
CA GLU A 194 11.73 -0.91 19.71
C GLU A 194 11.66 0.36 18.86
N TYR A 195 11.28 1.46 19.52
CA TYR A 195 11.16 2.77 18.89
C TYR A 195 12.11 3.80 19.48
N THR A 196 12.94 3.42 20.45
CA THR A 196 14.04 4.27 20.93
C THR A 196 15.36 3.71 20.41
N TRP A 197 16.10 4.54 19.70
CA TRP A 197 17.35 4.16 19.02
C TRP A 197 18.48 5.08 19.41
N ASN A 198 19.67 4.51 19.62
CA ASN A 198 20.89 5.32 19.73
C ASN A 198 21.27 5.86 18.35
N VAL A 199 21.78 7.09 18.32
CA VAL A 199 22.22 7.72 17.07
C VAL A 199 23.63 7.27 16.73
N THR A 200 23.82 6.80 15.50
CA THR A 200 25.12 6.28 15.04
C THR A 200 26.20 7.36 15.14
N ASN A 201 27.38 6.99 15.65
CA ASN A 201 28.51 7.91 15.86
C ASN A 201 28.22 9.14 16.74
N ARG A 202 27.09 9.16 17.49
CA ARG A 202 26.76 10.21 18.46
C ARG A 202 26.50 9.62 19.84
N THR A 203 27.57 9.41 20.59
CA THR A 203 27.54 8.71 21.88
C THR A 203 26.66 9.42 22.91
N GLY A 204 25.55 8.78 23.28
CA GLY A 204 24.62 9.25 24.29
C GLY A 204 23.41 10.00 23.74
N ASP A 205 23.39 10.28 22.43
CA ASP A 205 22.21 10.83 21.76
C ASP A 205 21.26 9.69 21.38
N GLN A 206 19.95 9.96 21.49
CA GLN A 206 18.90 8.99 21.18
C GLN A 206 17.80 9.63 20.34
N VAL A 207 17.03 8.80 19.64
CA VAL A 207 15.80 9.19 18.93
C VAL A 207 14.68 8.27 19.37
N HIS A 208 13.56 8.84 19.82
CA HIS A 208 12.36 8.13 20.18
C HIS A 208 11.25 8.36 19.14
N PHE A 209 10.96 7.36 18.31
CA PHE A 209 9.89 7.41 17.32
C PHE A 209 8.53 7.29 17.98
N THR A 210 7.65 8.26 17.72
CA THR A 210 6.34 8.35 18.37
C THR A 210 5.19 8.01 17.43
N GLU A 211 5.31 8.36 16.15
CA GLU A 211 4.23 8.24 15.17
C GLU A 211 4.78 7.96 13.78
N VAL A 212 3.97 7.33 12.94
CA VAL A 212 4.27 7.13 11.51
C VAL A 212 3.03 7.43 10.68
N ALA A 213 3.24 8.06 9.54
CA ALA A 213 2.23 8.31 8.54
C ALA A 213 2.57 7.65 7.20
N LEU A 214 1.60 7.04 6.53
CA LEU A 214 1.68 6.70 5.12
C LEU A 214 1.59 8.00 4.30
N ILE A 215 2.48 8.16 3.33
CA ILE A 215 2.55 9.34 2.45
C ILE A 215 2.49 8.91 1.00
N ASN A 216 1.93 9.78 0.16
CA ASN A 216 1.76 9.56 -1.29
C ASN A 216 1.02 8.24 -1.63
N GLY A 217 -0.06 7.92 -0.92
CA GLY A 217 -0.88 6.76 -1.30
C GLY A 217 -1.69 7.06 -2.56
N ASN A 218 -1.66 6.16 -3.55
CA ASN A 218 -2.32 6.40 -4.83
C ASN A 218 -3.86 6.37 -4.69
N THR A 219 -4.56 7.20 -5.46
CA THR A 219 -6.02 7.24 -5.58
C THR A 219 -6.54 6.62 -6.88
N LYS A 220 -5.64 6.31 -7.81
CA LYS A 220 -5.97 5.73 -9.11
C LYS A 220 -5.40 4.33 -9.24
N PHE A 221 -6.17 3.44 -9.85
CA PHE A 221 -5.72 2.09 -10.18
C PHE A 221 -6.50 1.54 -11.38
N TYR A 222 -6.00 0.46 -11.98
CA TYR A 222 -6.78 -0.37 -12.89
C TYR A 222 -7.43 -1.52 -12.11
N PRO A 223 -8.74 -1.81 -12.25
CA PRO A 223 -9.36 -2.93 -11.54
C PRO A 223 -8.63 -4.25 -11.87
N ILE A 224 -8.47 -4.55 -13.15
CA ILE A 224 -7.55 -5.59 -13.62
C ILE A 224 -6.14 -5.03 -13.72
N MET A 225 -5.20 -5.66 -13.01
CA MET A 225 -3.79 -5.28 -13.03
C MET A 225 -3.25 -5.25 -14.46
N GLN A 226 -2.53 -4.18 -14.80
CA GLN A 226 -1.86 -4.06 -16.08
C GLN A 226 -0.39 -4.44 -15.93
N VAL A 227 0.16 -5.15 -16.91
CA VAL A 227 1.58 -5.50 -16.92
C VAL A 227 2.23 -5.15 -18.25
N ARG A 228 3.52 -4.86 -18.19
CA ARG A 228 4.36 -4.57 -19.35
C ARG A 228 5.70 -5.29 -19.21
N ALA A 229 6.22 -5.80 -20.32
CA ALA A 229 7.56 -6.36 -20.36
C ALA A 229 8.60 -5.30 -19.97
N ASN A 230 9.47 -5.65 -19.02
CA ASN A 230 10.63 -4.84 -18.70
C ASN A 230 11.79 -5.20 -19.66
N ALA A 231 12.01 -4.35 -20.66
CA ALA A 231 13.06 -4.57 -21.66
C ALA A 231 14.48 -4.56 -21.05
N ASP A 232 14.65 -3.89 -19.92
CA ASP A 232 15.96 -3.67 -19.27
C ASP A 232 16.27 -4.71 -18.17
N ALA A 233 15.28 -5.52 -17.76
CA ALA A 233 15.44 -6.60 -16.79
C ALA A 233 14.60 -7.83 -17.17
N THR A 234 15.17 -8.70 -18.01
CA THR A 234 14.54 -9.96 -18.42
C THR A 234 14.35 -10.88 -17.21
N GLY A 235 13.12 -10.97 -16.70
CA GLY A 235 12.78 -11.80 -15.53
C GLY A 235 11.75 -11.17 -14.59
N ASN A 236 11.55 -9.84 -14.66
CA ASN A 236 10.54 -9.13 -13.87
C ASN A 236 9.70 -8.21 -14.78
N ASP A 237 8.43 -8.53 -14.98
CA ASP A 237 7.51 -7.62 -15.66
C ASP A 237 7.15 -6.42 -14.77
N TYR A 238 6.98 -5.25 -15.38
CA TYR A 238 6.44 -4.09 -14.69
C TYR A 238 4.95 -4.27 -14.43
N VAL A 239 4.52 -3.97 -13.21
CA VAL A 239 3.12 -3.65 -12.92
C VAL A 239 2.89 -2.18 -13.24
N VAL A 240 1.87 -1.88 -14.02
CA VAL A 240 1.59 -0.56 -14.56
C VAL A 240 0.37 0.02 -13.88
N ASP A 241 0.57 1.09 -13.11
CA ASP A 241 -0.52 1.88 -12.56
C ASP A 241 -0.87 3.08 -13.50
N PRO A 242 -1.91 3.87 -13.19
CA PRO A 242 -2.30 5.02 -14.02
C PRO A 242 -1.28 6.19 -14.04
N ASN A 243 -0.34 6.22 -13.10
CA ASN A 243 0.67 7.28 -12.92
C ASN A 243 2.08 6.78 -13.26
N PHE A 244 2.19 5.66 -13.99
CA PHE A 244 3.43 4.92 -14.20
C PHE A 244 4.50 5.65 -15.02
N GLU A 245 4.06 6.51 -15.94
CA GLU A 245 4.89 7.34 -16.80
C GLU A 245 4.29 8.75 -16.94
N LYS A 246 5.13 9.71 -17.35
CA LYS A 246 4.83 11.13 -17.60
C LYS A 246 4.32 11.88 -16.38
N GLN A 247 4.83 11.52 -15.20
CA GLN A 247 4.55 12.23 -13.96
C GLN A 247 4.95 13.70 -14.06
N ASN A 248 4.08 14.57 -13.55
CA ASN A 248 4.27 16.01 -13.50
C ASN A 248 3.62 16.61 -12.24
N ALA A 249 3.76 17.92 -12.05
CA ALA A 249 3.26 18.59 -10.85
C ALA A 249 1.76 18.37 -10.58
N GLU A 250 0.94 18.13 -11.61
CA GLU A 250 -0.47 17.83 -11.45
C GLU A 250 -0.71 16.38 -10.99
N THR A 251 0.17 15.45 -11.33
CA THR A 251 0.11 14.04 -10.89
C THR A 251 0.15 13.91 -9.38
N VAL A 252 0.79 14.86 -8.68
CA VAL A 252 0.75 14.94 -7.21
C VAL A 252 -0.70 14.94 -6.67
N ASN A 253 -1.68 15.41 -7.46
CA ASN A 253 -3.08 15.39 -7.06
C ASN A 253 -3.74 14.02 -7.02
N ASP A 254 -3.12 13.02 -7.63
CA ASP A 254 -3.60 11.65 -7.66
C ASP A 254 -3.20 10.85 -6.41
N PHE A 255 -2.58 11.51 -5.42
CA PHE A 255 -2.20 10.89 -4.16
C PHE A 255 -2.93 11.53 -2.96
N TYR A 256 -3.31 10.69 -2.00
CA TYR A 256 -3.71 11.14 -0.66
C TYR A 256 -2.47 11.20 0.26
N SER A 257 -2.55 11.98 1.34
CA SER A 257 -1.41 12.22 2.24
C SER A 257 -0.16 12.77 1.52
N LYS A 258 -0.37 13.59 0.48
CA LYS A 258 0.68 14.26 -0.30
C LYS A 258 1.31 15.47 0.40
N THR A 259 0.62 16.06 1.37
CA THR A 259 1.12 17.19 2.17
C THR A 259 1.64 16.67 3.51
N PHE A 260 2.96 16.67 3.68
CA PHE A 260 3.59 15.94 4.79
C PHE A 260 3.40 16.65 6.13
N ALA A 261 3.26 17.98 6.10
CA ALA A 261 2.93 18.79 7.28
C ALA A 261 1.59 18.37 7.91
N THR A 262 0.61 18.05 7.08
CA THR A 262 -0.73 17.63 7.54
C THR A 262 -0.83 16.12 7.71
N GLY A 263 0.19 15.34 7.34
CA GLY A 263 0.19 13.87 7.44
C GLY A 263 0.01 13.35 8.87
N PHE A 264 0.33 14.18 9.87
CA PHE A 264 0.09 13.89 11.28
C PHE A 264 -1.15 14.55 11.86
N GLU A 265 -1.96 15.29 11.08
CA GLU A 265 -3.14 15.98 11.58
C GLU A 265 -4.42 15.13 11.48
N SER A 266 -4.49 14.21 10.52
CA SER A 266 -5.64 13.32 10.33
C SER A 266 -5.46 11.97 11.04
N ASN A 267 -6.43 11.55 11.85
CA ASN A 267 -6.52 10.19 12.38
C ASN A 267 -7.18 9.26 11.34
N GLY A 268 -6.70 8.02 11.15
CA GLY A 268 -7.36 7.06 10.25
C GLY A 268 -6.43 6.03 9.60
N ILE A 269 -6.57 5.83 8.28
CA ILE A 269 -5.71 4.94 7.49
C ILE A 269 -4.31 5.50 7.25
N VAL A 270 -4.09 6.80 7.52
CA VAL A 270 -2.85 7.50 7.16
C VAL A 270 -1.85 7.49 8.31
N ARG A 271 -2.28 7.66 9.56
CA ARG A 271 -1.39 7.85 10.73
C ARG A 271 -1.59 6.76 11.78
N LYS A 272 -0.50 6.29 12.39
CA LYS A 272 -0.49 5.36 13.52
C LYS A 272 0.50 5.84 14.60
N LYS A 273 0.17 5.55 15.86
CA LYS A 273 1.11 5.68 16.98
C LYS A 273 2.07 4.50 17.00
N LEU A 274 3.33 4.77 17.32
CA LEU A 274 4.39 3.78 17.45
C LEU A 274 4.57 3.44 18.92
N GLU A 275 4.17 2.23 19.30
CA GLU A 275 4.28 1.70 20.65
C GLU A 275 4.61 0.21 20.56
N LYS A 276 5.37 -0.32 21.53
CA LYS A 276 5.95 -1.68 21.47
C LYS A 276 4.94 -2.80 21.17
N ASP A 277 3.72 -2.68 21.67
CA ASP A 277 2.67 -3.69 21.53
C ASP A 277 1.63 -3.33 20.46
N ASN A 278 1.78 -2.18 19.79
CA ASN A 278 0.85 -1.75 18.75
C ASN A 278 1.23 -2.35 17.40
N LYS A 279 0.27 -3.00 16.73
CA LYS A 279 0.46 -3.44 15.35
C LYS A 279 0.24 -2.26 14.41
N VAL A 280 1.29 -1.88 13.71
CA VAL A 280 1.29 -0.71 12.83
C VAL A 280 1.32 -1.20 11.40
N PHE A 281 0.19 -1.09 10.71
CA PHE A 281 0.09 -1.43 9.31
C PHE A 281 -0.83 -0.49 8.54
N PHE A 282 -0.62 -0.47 7.24
CA PHE A 282 -1.29 0.35 6.25
C PHE A 282 -1.73 -0.51 5.06
N TYR A 283 -2.85 -0.13 4.46
CA TYR A 283 -3.27 -0.63 3.15
C TYR A 283 -3.31 0.55 2.19
N THR A 284 -2.87 0.32 0.97
CA THR A 284 -2.88 1.34 -0.08
C THR A 284 -2.97 0.68 -1.44
N LEU A 285 -3.49 1.41 -2.42
CA LEU A 285 -3.47 0.99 -3.82
C LEU A 285 -2.02 0.86 -4.29
N GLU A 286 -1.82 0.14 -5.39
CA GLU A 286 -0.50 0.12 -6.00
C GLU A 286 -0.05 1.51 -6.46
N ASN A 287 1.25 1.75 -6.36
CA ASN A 287 1.92 2.96 -6.82
C ASN A 287 3.23 2.52 -7.46
N THR A 288 3.31 2.57 -8.78
CA THR A 288 4.45 2.05 -9.54
C THR A 288 4.92 3.04 -10.58
N MET A 289 6.21 3.01 -10.92
CA MET A 289 6.81 3.95 -11.85
C MET A 289 7.94 3.29 -12.65
N ILE A 290 8.26 3.86 -13.82
CA ILE A 290 9.52 3.57 -14.50
C ILE A 290 10.71 4.15 -13.74
N GLN A 291 11.91 3.63 -14.00
CA GLN A 291 13.17 4.03 -13.33
C GLN A 291 13.38 5.56 -13.28
N GLY A 292 13.09 6.26 -14.38
CA GLY A 292 13.30 7.71 -14.49
C GLY A 292 12.26 8.57 -13.75
N GLU A 293 11.20 7.97 -13.21
CA GLU A 293 10.10 8.71 -12.57
C GLU A 293 9.98 8.43 -11.07
N GLN A 294 10.89 7.64 -10.50
CA GLN A 294 10.99 7.39 -9.06
C GLN A 294 11.52 8.63 -8.32
N ASN A 295 10.59 9.51 -7.90
CA ASN A 295 10.88 10.76 -7.21
C ASN A 295 9.99 10.92 -5.97
N ASN A 296 10.55 11.57 -4.95
CA ASN A 296 9.97 11.75 -3.62
C ASN A 296 8.54 12.31 -3.63
N GLY A 297 8.20 13.16 -4.61
CA GLY A 297 6.88 13.78 -4.73
C GLY A 297 5.76 12.82 -5.15
N TYR A 298 6.09 11.62 -5.66
CA TYR A 298 5.13 10.66 -6.20
C TYR A 298 5.19 9.31 -5.50
N THR A 299 6.33 8.95 -4.92
CA THR A 299 6.59 7.63 -4.37
C THR A 299 5.90 7.41 -3.02
N THR A 300 5.20 6.28 -2.86
CA THR A 300 4.63 5.90 -1.57
C THR A 300 5.73 5.70 -0.52
N GLY A 301 5.55 6.31 0.65
CA GLY A 301 6.52 6.24 1.73
C GLY A 301 5.88 6.09 3.11
N LEU A 302 6.73 5.90 4.12
CA LEU A 302 6.42 6.08 5.53
C LEU A 302 7.15 7.32 6.05
N TYR A 303 6.42 8.19 6.72
CA TYR A 303 6.92 9.41 7.33
C TYR A 303 6.87 9.29 8.84
N TYR A 304 8.04 9.18 9.46
CA TYR A 304 8.18 8.98 10.89
C TYR A 304 8.34 10.32 11.61
N LYS A 305 7.60 10.50 12.70
CA LYS A 305 7.78 11.59 13.67
C LYS A 305 8.42 11.03 14.92
N ALA A 306 9.45 11.71 15.40
CA ALA A 306 10.22 11.30 16.57
C ALA A 306 10.62 12.49 17.44
N THR A 307 11.15 12.19 18.63
CA THR A 307 11.80 13.12 19.53
C THR A 307 13.29 12.80 19.60
N TYR A 308 14.15 13.76 19.26
CA TYR A 308 15.59 13.66 19.45
C TYR A 308 15.96 14.04 20.88
N ILE A 309 16.76 13.20 21.53
CA ILE A 309 17.22 13.35 22.91
C ILE A 309 18.72 13.56 22.87
N LEU A 310 19.15 14.83 22.95
CA LEU A 310 20.56 15.18 23.02
C LEU A 310 21.17 14.69 24.35
N LYS A 311 22.40 14.19 24.31
CA LYS A 311 23.12 13.68 25.48
C LYS A 311 23.03 14.63 26.67
N GLY A 312 22.57 14.10 27.80
CA GLY A 312 22.44 14.84 29.06
C GLY A 312 21.23 15.78 29.12
N GLN A 313 20.37 15.78 28.11
CA GLN A 313 19.06 16.44 28.13
C GLN A 313 17.95 15.41 28.38
N THR A 314 16.79 15.88 28.82
CA THR A 314 15.58 15.05 28.94
C THR A 314 14.80 15.06 27.63
N GLU A 315 14.06 14.00 27.35
CA GLU A 315 13.09 13.98 26.24
C GLU A 315 12.13 15.18 26.34
N GLY A 316 11.83 15.80 25.20
CA GLY A 316 11.03 17.03 25.13
C GLY A 316 11.83 18.33 25.31
N SER A 317 13.16 18.27 25.45
CA SER A 317 14.01 19.47 25.44
C SER A 317 14.23 19.99 24.01
N ASN A 318 14.32 21.32 23.83
CA ASN A 318 14.70 21.90 22.56
C ASN A 318 16.13 21.50 22.15
N VAL A 319 16.33 21.26 20.85
CA VAL A 319 17.65 20.99 20.25
C VAL A 319 17.90 22.00 19.14
N TYR A 320 19.15 22.46 19.00
CA TYR A 320 19.53 23.46 18.02
C TYR A 320 20.63 22.92 17.12
N LEU A 321 20.45 23.01 15.80
CA LEU A 321 21.47 22.66 14.81
C LEU A 321 22.01 23.93 14.16
N TYR A 322 23.33 24.14 14.31
CA TYR A 322 24.05 25.22 13.67
C TYR A 322 25.43 24.73 13.24
N ALA A 323 25.85 25.08 12.01
CA ALA A 323 27.13 24.68 11.43
C ALA A 323 27.43 23.16 11.56
N GLY A 324 26.41 22.31 11.42
CA GLY A 324 26.53 20.85 11.50
C GLY A 324 26.67 20.27 12.92
N GLN A 325 26.57 21.10 13.96
CA GLN A 325 26.67 20.70 15.36
C GLN A 325 25.34 20.89 16.10
N LEU A 326 25.07 19.99 17.04
CA LEU A 326 23.88 20.00 17.87
C LEU A 326 24.17 20.60 19.24
N TYR A 327 23.24 21.42 19.73
CA TYR A 327 23.35 22.15 20.98
C TYR A 327 22.05 22.06 21.77
N SER A 328 22.16 22.05 23.11
CA SER A 328 21.08 22.56 23.98
C SER A 328 21.14 24.09 24.00
N TRP A 329 20.06 24.75 24.45
CA TRP A 329 20.04 26.22 24.53
C TRP A 329 21.27 26.79 25.26
N ASN A 330 21.54 26.33 26.47
CA ASN A 330 22.66 26.82 27.29
C ASN A 330 24.01 26.67 26.57
N THR A 331 24.20 25.57 25.82
CA THR A 331 25.46 25.34 25.10
C THR A 331 25.56 26.16 23.82
N LEU A 332 24.44 26.44 23.13
CA LEU A 332 24.42 27.32 21.96
C LEU A 332 24.71 28.75 22.40
N GLU A 333 24.02 29.23 23.44
CA GLU A 333 24.18 30.58 23.98
C GLU A 333 25.63 30.83 24.42
N ALA A 334 26.23 29.89 25.15
CA ALA A 334 27.62 29.98 25.57
C ALA A 334 28.60 29.99 24.39
N ALA A 335 28.32 29.24 23.32
CA ALA A 335 29.19 29.13 22.15
C ALA A 335 28.96 30.22 21.10
N ALA A 336 27.83 30.95 21.15
CA ALA A 336 27.38 31.83 20.08
C ALA A 336 28.44 32.85 19.65
N LYS A 337 29.11 33.48 20.62
CA LYS A 337 30.18 34.46 20.36
C LYS A 337 31.34 33.84 19.57
N ASP A 338 31.82 32.68 19.99
CA ASP A 338 32.97 32.00 19.37
C ASP A 338 32.62 31.46 17.98
N LEU A 339 31.34 31.13 17.77
CA LEU A 339 30.78 30.72 16.49
C LEU A 339 30.46 31.89 15.55
N GLY A 340 30.62 33.14 16.00
CA GLY A 340 30.20 34.32 15.25
C GLY A 340 28.69 34.42 15.03
N LEU A 341 27.89 33.72 15.83
CA LEU A 341 26.45 33.65 15.74
C LEU A 341 25.80 34.82 16.50
N ASN A 342 25.04 35.66 15.79
CA ASN A 342 24.28 36.74 16.40
C ASN A 342 22.88 36.25 16.81
N LEU A 343 22.64 36.11 18.12
CA LEU A 343 21.34 35.69 18.68
C LEU A 343 20.33 36.85 18.77
N TRP A 344 20.31 37.74 17.78
CA TRP A 344 19.42 38.88 17.72
C TRP A 344 18.76 38.96 16.35
N VAL A 345 17.44 39.15 16.35
CA VAL A 345 16.64 39.36 15.13
C VAL A 345 15.94 40.73 15.17
N PRO A 346 15.64 41.35 14.02
CA PRO A 346 14.79 42.54 14.00
C PRO A 346 13.47 42.28 14.72
N ASN A 347 12.99 43.25 15.49
CA ASN A 347 11.64 43.19 16.04
C ASN A 347 10.59 43.23 14.91
N GLU A 348 9.35 42.81 15.21
CA GLU A 348 8.27 42.72 14.21
C GLU A 348 8.01 44.04 13.45
N ASN A 349 8.34 45.18 14.08
CA ASN A 349 8.14 46.52 13.52
C ASN A 349 9.37 47.08 12.78
N GLY A 350 10.49 46.34 12.72
CA GLY A 350 11.73 46.76 12.06
C GLY A 350 12.46 47.94 12.72
N THR A 351 12.09 48.33 13.94
CA THR A 351 12.61 49.52 14.65
C THR A 351 13.66 49.21 15.72
N GLY A 352 13.95 47.94 15.96
CA GLY A 352 14.91 47.48 16.97
C GLY A 352 15.23 46.00 16.80
N ALA A 353 15.99 45.43 17.73
CA ALA A 353 16.32 44.01 17.74
C ALA A 353 15.82 43.33 19.02
N VAL A 354 15.46 42.06 18.91
CA VAL A 354 15.05 41.19 20.02
C VAL A 354 16.09 40.10 20.16
N GLU A 355 16.57 39.90 21.38
CA GLU A 355 17.44 38.78 21.74
C GLU A 355 16.63 37.48 21.69
N LEU A 356 17.19 36.47 21.03
CA LEU A 356 16.59 35.14 21.01
C LEU A 356 16.78 34.46 22.35
N THR A 357 15.77 33.71 22.76
CA THR A 357 15.80 32.87 23.97
C THR A 357 15.33 31.47 23.60
N ASP A 358 15.41 30.53 24.54
CA ASP A 358 14.85 29.18 24.34
C ASP A 358 13.35 29.16 23.99
N LYS A 359 12.63 30.25 24.31
CA LYS A 359 11.20 30.43 24.00
C LYS A 359 10.94 31.07 22.63
N SER A 360 11.96 31.52 21.93
CA SER A 360 11.83 32.11 20.59
C SER A 360 11.36 31.07 19.57
N THR A 361 10.67 31.52 18.53
CA THR A 361 10.04 30.63 17.54
C THR A 361 11.07 30.02 16.60
N GLN A 362 10.73 28.90 15.96
CA GLN A 362 11.59 28.30 14.93
C GLN A 362 11.90 29.30 13.81
N ASP A 363 10.95 30.12 13.37
CA ASP A 363 11.15 31.09 12.29
C ASP A 363 12.16 32.19 12.67
N GLN A 364 12.20 32.58 13.94
CA GLN A 364 13.20 33.53 14.43
C GLN A 364 14.61 32.92 14.40
N PHE A 365 14.75 31.63 14.73
CA PHE A 365 16.03 30.93 14.62
C PHE A 365 16.44 30.67 13.16
N ASP A 366 15.48 30.33 12.30
CA ASP A 366 15.71 30.15 10.86
C ASP A 366 16.30 31.43 10.22
N ALA A 367 15.83 32.61 10.65
CA ALA A 367 16.32 33.91 10.17
C ALA A 367 17.82 34.16 10.45
N ILE A 368 18.42 33.42 11.38
CA ILE A 368 19.86 33.48 11.69
C ILE A 368 20.60 32.17 11.33
N GLY A 369 19.96 31.30 10.55
CA GLY A 369 20.56 30.04 10.07
C GLY A 369 20.67 28.94 11.13
N VAL A 370 19.90 29.02 12.22
CA VAL A 370 19.83 27.99 13.26
C VAL A 370 18.54 27.21 13.09
N LYS A 371 18.62 25.88 12.94
CA LYS A 371 17.42 25.04 12.97
C LYS A 371 17.08 24.71 14.42
N LYS A 372 15.95 25.21 14.92
CA LYS A 372 15.40 24.82 16.23
C LYS A 372 14.47 23.62 16.08
N TYR A 373 14.76 22.54 16.80
CA TYR A 373 13.88 21.38 16.97
C TYR A 373 13.06 21.60 18.23
N GLU A 374 11.83 22.11 18.07
CA GLU A 374 10.93 22.40 19.19
C GLU A 374 10.59 21.10 19.93
N GLY A 375 10.89 21.04 21.23
CA GLY A 375 10.79 19.84 22.04
C GLY A 375 11.60 18.65 21.52
N GLY A 376 12.61 18.89 20.68
CA GLY A 376 13.40 17.85 20.01
C GLY A 376 12.66 17.15 18.86
N VAL A 377 11.47 17.62 18.46
CA VAL A 377 10.67 16.97 17.42
C VAL A 377 11.40 16.98 16.08
N CYS A 378 11.54 15.82 15.46
CA CYS A 378 12.17 15.62 14.17
C CYS A 378 11.40 14.61 13.29
N TYR A 379 11.68 14.64 11.99
CA TYR A 379 10.95 13.86 11.00
C TYR A 379 11.86 13.10 10.03
N TYR A 380 11.46 11.89 9.65
CA TYR A 380 12.25 10.99 8.80
C TYR A 380 11.35 10.39 7.69
N PRO A 381 11.53 10.76 6.42
CA PRO A 381 10.90 10.06 5.30
C PRO A 381 11.63 8.76 4.98
N TYR A 382 10.87 7.74 4.61
CA TYR A 382 11.37 6.51 4.03
C TYR A 382 10.51 6.11 2.85
N TRP A 383 11.10 6.06 1.65
CA TRP A 383 10.43 5.63 0.42
C TRP A 383 10.45 4.11 0.31
N ILE A 384 9.30 3.50 0.02
CA ILE A 384 9.16 2.05 0.08
C ILE A 384 9.90 1.42 -1.10
N ARG A 385 10.97 0.68 -0.77
CA ARG A 385 11.76 -0.07 -1.75
C ARG A 385 11.12 -1.43 -2.06
N HIS A 386 10.78 -1.66 -3.32
CA HIS A 386 10.23 -2.89 -3.85
C HIS A 386 11.32 -3.88 -4.28
N ILE A 387 12.27 -3.41 -5.09
CA ILE A 387 13.42 -4.17 -5.59
C ILE A 387 14.68 -3.47 -5.07
N ASN A 388 15.64 -4.23 -4.54
CA ASN A 388 16.92 -3.67 -4.13
C ASN A 388 17.99 -4.10 -5.12
N ASN A 389 18.55 -3.14 -5.86
CA ASN A 389 19.64 -3.41 -6.81
C ASN A 389 21.02 -3.51 -6.14
N THR A 390 21.09 -3.36 -4.81
CA THR A 390 22.28 -3.35 -3.94
C THR A 390 23.25 -2.17 -4.14
N ASP A 391 22.86 -1.18 -4.93
CA ASP A 391 23.62 0.04 -5.19
C ASP A 391 22.77 1.28 -4.88
N ASN A 392 22.91 1.79 -3.66
CA ASN A 392 22.18 2.97 -3.18
C ASN A 392 22.63 4.30 -3.83
N THR A 393 23.40 4.26 -4.92
CA THR A 393 23.80 5.44 -5.71
C THR A 393 23.18 5.46 -7.09
N VAL A 394 22.56 4.35 -7.50
CA VAL A 394 21.99 4.17 -8.84
C VAL A 394 20.54 3.75 -8.69
N MET A 395 19.64 4.52 -9.29
CA MET A 395 18.23 4.17 -9.32
C MET A 395 18.00 2.91 -10.16
N GLY A 396 17.40 1.87 -9.61
CA GLY A 396 17.03 0.64 -10.32
C GLY A 396 15.63 0.67 -10.95
N PRO A 397 15.33 -0.23 -11.91
CA PRO A 397 13.99 -0.41 -12.47
C PRO A 397 12.95 -0.82 -11.42
N MET A 398 11.88 -0.03 -11.22
CA MET A 398 10.83 -0.29 -10.22
C MET A 398 11.42 -0.60 -8.82
N GLU A 399 12.52 0.09 -8.49
CA GLU A 399 13.19 -0.03 -7.20
C GLU A 399 12.32 0.52 -6.07
N PHE A 400 11.67 1.65 -6.30
CA PHE A 400 10.72 2.24 -5.36
C PHE A 400 9.31 2.13 -5.92
N ALA A 401 8.50 1.29 -5.28
CA ALA A 401 7.15 0.99 -5.72
C ALA A 401 6.37 0.28 -4.61
N VAL A 402 5.05 0.31 -4.76
CA VAL A 402 4.13 -0.54 -4.00
C VAL A 402 3.26 -1.28 -5.00
N VAL A 403 3.46 -2.58 -5.14
CA VAL A 403 2.67 -3.46 -6.01
C VAL A 403 1.53 -4.13 -5.22
N ARG A 404 0.33 -4.21 -5.80
CA ARG A 404 -0.85 -4.84 -5.18
C ARG A 404 -0.58 -6.29 -4.75
N ASN A 405 -1.34 -6.77 -3.77
CA ASN A 405 -1.23 -8.12 -3.20
C ASN A 405 0.19 -8.55 -2.77
N ASN A 406 1.04 -7.58 -2.41
CA ASN A 406 2.32 -7.79 -1.74
C ASN A 406 2.24 -7.32 -0.29
N TYR A 407 3.09 -7.92 0.54
CA TYR A 407 3.31 -7.54 1.92
C TYR A 407 4.72 -6.97 2.08
N TYR A 408 4.80 -5.72 2.53
CA TYR A 408 6.02 -4.98 2.80
C TYR A 408 6.26 -4.98 4.30
N GLN A 409 7.25 -5.75 4.75
CA GLN A 409 7.69 -5.74 6.13
C GLN A 409 8.79 -4.71 6.31
N MET A 410 8.51 -3.70 7.13
CA MET A 410 9.44 -2.62 7.45
C MET A 410 10.01 -2.86 8.84
N THR A 411 11.30 -2.61 9.04
CA THR A 411 11.93 -2.67 10.36
C THR A 411 13.01 -1.62 10.44
N ILE A 412 12.88 -0.67 11.36
CA ILE A 412 13.93 0.31 11.64
C ILE A 412 15.19 -0.47 12.04
N ASN A 413 16.31 -0.17 11.38
CA ASN A 413 17.58 -0.86 11.57
C ASN A 413 18.63 0.04 12.22
N SER A 414 18.70 1.31 11.83
CA SER A 414 19.57 2.29 12.49
C SER A 414 19.15 3.73 12.21
N VAL A 415 19.57 4.65 13.09
CA VAL A 415 19.43 6.09 12.91
C VAL A 415 20.83 6.70 12.82
N LYS A 416 21.12 7.44 11.75
CA LYS A 416 22.46 8.01 11.50
C LYS A 416 22.63 9.41 12.09
N GLU A 417 21.58 10.22 12.04
CA GLU A 417 21.59 11.61 12.48
C GLU A 417 20.17 12.09 12.79
N ILE A 418 20.05 13.32 13.30
CA ILE A 418 18.77 13.97 13.52
C ILE A 418 18.08 14.22 12.17
N GLY A 419 16.78 13.95 12.08
CA GLY A 419 15.98 14.19 10.89
C GLY A 419 15.65 15.68 10.69
N GLU A 420 14.61 15.96 9.92
CA GLU A 420 14.18 17.34 9.66
C GLU A 420 13.50 17.98 10.87
N TYR A 421 13.76 19.26 11.11
CA TYR A 421 13.23 20.04 12.23
C TYR A 421 11.79 20.51 12.05
N LYS A 422 11.29 20.44 10.81
CA LYS A 422 9.92 20.75 10.41
C LYS A 422 9.47 19.70 9.39
N PRO A 423 8.15 19.45 9.25
CA PRO A 423 7.68 18.65 8.14
C PRO A 423 8.01 19.30 6.80
N VAL A 424 8.66 18.56 5.90
CA VAL A 424 8.96 19.03 4.54
C VAL A 424 8.18 18.18 3.55
N THR A 425 7.34 18.83 2.73
CA THR A 425 6.74 18.16 1.58
C THR A 425 7.78 18.14 0.47
N PRO A 426 8.22 16.96 0.00
CA PRO A 426 9.27 16.89 -0.99
C PRO A 426 8.80 17.38 -2.36
N GLY A 427 9.75 17.87 -3.16
CA GLY A 427 9.49 18.28 -4.54
C GLY A 427 9.36 17.09 -5.49
N THR A 428 8.92 17.37 -6.71
CA THR A 428 8.70 16.37 -7.78
C THR A 428 9.96 15.99 -8.55
N GLN A 429 11.08 16.66 -8.29
CA GLN A 429 12.33 16.50 -9.04
C GLN A 429 13.44 15.82 -8.24
N THR A 430 13.19 15.50 -6.97
CA THR A 430 14.18 14.85 -6.10
C THR A 430 14.05 13.33 -6.26
N PRO A 431 15.07 12.63 -6.77
CA PRO A 431 15.02 11.18 -6.90
C PRO A 431 14.92 10.47 -5.55
N ASP A 432 14.23 9.33 -5.52
CA ASP A 432 14.07 8.52 -4.29
C ASP A 432 15.41 7.93 -3.79
N GLU A 433 16.28 7.52 -4.72
CA GLU A 433 17.60 7.03 -4.39
C GLU A 433 18.52 8.21 -4.08
N ASN A 434 18.86 8.36 -2.81
CA ASN A 434 19.88 9.28 -2.35
C ASN A 434 20.77 8.57 -1.31
N GLY A 435 22.07 8.85 -1.37
CA GLY A 435 23.05 8.25 -0.44
C GLY A 435 22.91 8.74 1.00
N ASP A 436 22.18 9.84 1.21
CA ASP A 436 22.04 10.56 2.48
C ASP A 436 20.75 10.16 3.21
N ASN A 437 20.70 8.91 3.67
CA ASN A 437 19.59 8.40 4.46
C ASN A 437 19.84 8.56 5.97
N TYR A 438 19.10 9.48 6.61
CA TYR A 438 19.05 9.68 8.08
C TYR A 438 18.59 8.42 8.83
N LEU A 439 17.69 7.67 8.21
CA LEU A 439 17.04 6.47 8.74
C LEU A 439 17.32 5.29 7.82
N ASP A 440 17.82 4.20 8.40
CA ASP A 440 17.95 2.94 7.70
C ASP A 440 16.81 2.00 8.10
N VAL A 441 16.04 1.55 7.11
CA VAL A 441 14.93 0.62 7.30
C VAL A 441 15.20 -0.62 6.46
N LYS A 442 15.16 -1.77 7.11
CA LYS A 442 15.19 -3.07 6.43
C LYS A 442 13.80 -3.37 5.88
N VAL A 443 13.74 -3.66 4.58
CA VAL A 443 12.50 -4.01 3.89
C VAL A 443 12.54 -5.46 3.42
N LYS A 444 11.47 -6.21 3.70
CA LYS A 444 11.19 -7.50 3.06
C LYS A 444 9.92 -7.38 2.23
N VAL A 445 9.95 -7.84 0.99
CA VAL A 445 8.80 -7.85 0.10
C VAL A 445 8.41 -9.29 -0.15
N MET A 446 7.24 -9.66 0.36
CA MET A 446 6.76 -11.03 0.32
C MET A 446 5.39 -11.11 -0.36
N PRO A 447 5.09 -12.20 -1.09
CA PRO A 447 3.73 -12.50 -1.50
C PRO A 447 2.77 -12.51 -0.31
N TRP A 448 1.62 -11.85 -0.47
CA TRP A 448 0.54 -11.86 0.50
C TRP A 448 -0.48 -12.94 0.14
N ILE A 449 -0.34 -14.08 0.80
CA ILE A 449 -1.12 -15.29 0.54
C ILE A 449 -2.26 -15.47 1.54
N VAL A 450 -3.16 -16.39 1.23
CA VAL A 450 -4.23 -16.83 2.14
C VAL A 450 -3.70 -17.87 3.13
N ARG A 451 -4.13 -17.75 4.39
CA ARG A 451 -3.82 -18.71 5.45
C ARG A 451 -4.60 -20.01 5.23
N ASN A 452 -3.91 -21.13 5.47
CA ASN A 452 -4.55 -22.43 5.66
C ASN A 452 -5.41 -22.41 6.93
N ASN A 453 -6.71 -22.18 6.79
CA ASN A 453 -7.60 -22.44 7.91
C ASN A 453 -7.83 -23.95 8.00
N LEU A 454 -7.61 -24.51 9.19
CA LEU A 454 -8.33 -25.71 9.64
C LEU A 454 -9.80 -25.29 9.72
N ILE A 455 -10.50 -25.29 8.58
CA ILE A 455 -11.94 -25.18 8.56
C ILE A 455 -12.43 -26.51 9.16
N ASP A 456 -13.02 -26.48 10.35
CA ASP A 456 -13.77 -27.65 10.83
C ASP A 456 -14.98 -27.82 9.91
N PHE A 457 -15.10 -29.02 9.34
CA PHE A 457 -16.09 -29.41 8.34
C PHE A 457 -17.41 -29.80 8.99
#